data_AF-A0A3C0ZQ62-F1
#
_entry.id   AF-A0A3C0ZQ62-F1
#
_cell.length_a   1.000
_cell.length_b   1.000
_cell.length_c   1.000
_cell.angle_alpha   90.00
_cell.angle_beta   90.00
_cell.angle_gamma   90.00
#
_symmetry.space_group_name_H-M   'P 1'
#
loop_
_entity.id
_entity.type
_entity.pdbx_description
1 polymer ?
#
loop_
_entity_poly.entity_id
_entity_poly.type
_entity_poly.pdbx_seq_one_letter_code
_entity_poly.pdbx_strand_id
1 'polypeptide(L)'
;MKPHLRVVLFGFVSGLLWSIVPAFLSEIYKPFGQMVTVCLSGIICGIIVSYVLSGLLRNLGWKGSLVAGMLSLPLGAFVFGITISSIQLIVRSITGIAYRFVEHGFTPLQNGLEYAFVSSVSVFAIALFPMAILTTFMLKKVCGSAQPSAAADAASNGPRR
;
A
#
# COMPACT_ATOMS: atom_id res chain seq x y z
N MET A 1 3.70 -20.09 -8.81
CA MET A 1 4.13 -18.97 -7.93
C MET A 1 3.27 -18.98 -6.68
N LYS A 2 3.86 -19.05 -5.47
CA LYS A 2 3.09 -19.13 -4.20
C LYS A 2 2.16 -17.91 -4.05
N PRO A 3 0.95 -18.06 -3.46
CA PRO A 3 -0.02 -16.97 -3.33
C PRO A 3 0.58 -15.72 -2.66
N HIS A 4 1.40 -15.92 -1.62
CA HIS A 4 2.08 -14.83 -0.91
C HIS A 4 3.01 -14.01 -1.81
N LEU A 5 3.77 -14.67 -2.70
CA LEU A 5 4.71 -13.99 -3.59
C LEU A 5 3.98 -13.09 -4.61
N ARG A 6 2.77 -13.48 -5.05
CA ARG A 6 1.95 -12.64 -5.93
C ARG A 6 1.46 -11.38 -5.24
N VAL A 7 1.04 -11.49 -3.98
CA VAL A 7 0.61 -10.33 -3.16
C VAL A 7 1.78 -9.39 -2.89
N VAL A 8 2.96 -9.93 -2.56
CA VAL A 8 4.19 -9.14 -2.38
C VAL A 8 4.56 -8.40 -3.65
N LEU A 9 4.59 -9.09 -4.80
CA LEU A 9 4.94 -8.47 -6.08
C LEU A 9 3.93 -7.39 -6.48
N PHE A 10 2.63 -7.64 -6.27
CA PHE A 10 1.59 -6.64 -6.49
C PHE A 10 1.79 -5.41 -5.58
N GLY A 11 2.03 -5.64 -4.29
CA GLY A 11 2.30 -4.57 -3.33
C GLY A 11 3.55 -3.76 -3.67
N PHE A 12 4.61 -4.42 -4.13
CA PHE A 12 5.83 -3.77 -4.60
C PHE A 12 5.55 -2.84 -5.79
N VAL A 13 4.93 -3.36 -6.85
CA VAL A 13 4.68 -2.60 -8.08
C VAL A 13 3.69 -1.46 -7.85
N SER A 14 2.60 -1.74 -7.14
CA SER A 14 1.61 -0.70 -6.80
C SER A 14 2.20 0.35 -5.87
N GLY A 15 2.93 -0.04 -4.83
CA GLY A 15 3.59 0.89 -3.91
C GLY A 15 4.59 1.82 -4.62
N LEU A 16 5.35 1.28 -5.58
CA LEU A 16 6.23 2.08 -6.42
C LEU A 16 5.42 3.06 -7.29
N LEU A 17 4.38 2.58 -7.97
CA LEU A 17 3.53 3.42 -8.82
C LEU A 17 2.86 4.57 -8.05
N TRP A 18 2.35 4.29 -6.84
CA TRP A 18 1.75 5.30 -5.96
C TRP A 18 2.75 6.27 -5.37
N SER A 19 4.03 5.89 -5.28
CA SER A 19 5.08 6.77 -4.76
C SER A 19 5.78 7.60 -5.84
N ILE A 20 5.58 7.33 -7.14
CA ILE A 20 6.19 8.11 -8.23
C ILE A 20 5.84 9.60 -8.14
N VAL A 21 4.55 9.93 -8.02
CA VAL A 21 4.09 11.32 -7.97
C VAL A 21 4.69 12.06 -6.76
N PRO A 22 4.56 11.56 -5.51
CA PRO A 22 5.18 12.23 -4.37
C PRO A 22 6.72 12.20 -4.43
N ALA A 23 7.33 11.22 -5.09
CA ALA A 23 8.78 11.16 -5.29
C ALA A 23 9.26 12.31 -6.20
N PHE A 24 8.63 12.50 -7.37
CA PHE A 24 8.92 13.63 -8.25
C PHE A 24 8.63 14.98 -7.59
N LEU A 25 7.51 15.09 -6.88
CA LEU A 25 7.20 16.29 -6.09
C LEU A 25 8.20 16.51 -4.95
N SER A 26 8.86 15.48 -4.43
CA SER A 26 9.88 15.66 -3.40
C SER A 26 11.20 16.18 -3.97
N GLU A 27 11.55 15.80 -5.20
CA GLU A 27 12.84 16.14 -5.82
C GLU A 27 12.84 17.55 -6.44
N ILE A 28 11.71 17.99 -7.00
CA ILE A 28 11.56 19.36 -7.52
C ILE A 28 11.84 20.42 -6.43
N TYR A 29 11.62 20.06 -5.16
CA TYR A 29 11.68 21.02 -4.05
C TYR A 29 12.88 20.83 -3.10
N LYS A 30 13.68 19.76 -3.19
CA LYS A 30 14.64 19.38 -2.11
C LYS A 30 15.88 18.56 -2.55
N PRO A 31 16.91 18.44 -1.67
CA PRO A 31 18.19 17.81 -1.99
C PRO A 31 18.11 16.32 -2.39
N PHE A 32 19.13 15.91 -3.15
CA PHE A 32 19.36 14.55 -3.65
C PHE A 32 19.30 13.52 -2.51
N GLY A 33 18.40 12.53 -2.61
CA GLY A 33 18.23 11.44 -1.62
C GLY A 33 16.84 11.33 -1.00
N GLN A 34 16.04 12.40 -1.01
CA GLN A 34 14.68 12.34 -0.48
C GLN A 34 13.76 11.45 -1.34
N MET A 35 13.95 11.47 -2.66
CA MET A 35 13.26 10.59 -3.61
C MET A 35 13.38 9.12 -3.21
N VAL A 36 14.58 8.66 -2.83
CA VAL A 36 14.84 7.28 -2.45
C VAL A 36 14.03 6.90 -1.22
N THR A 37 13.99 7.77 -0.20
CA THR A 37 13.19 7.51 1.01
C THR A 37 11.69 7.43 0.71
N VAL A 38 11.19 8.24 -0.23
CA VAL A 38 9.79 8.23 -0.68
C VAL A 38 9.46 6.95 -1.42
N CYS A 39 10.30 6.53 -2.37
CA CYS A 39 10.11 5.28 -3.10
C CYS A 39 10.17 4.06 -2.18
N LEU A 40 11.13 3.99 -1.27
CA LEU A 40 11.24 2.90 -0.29
C LEU A 40 10.00 2.84 0.62
N SER A 41 9.53 4.00 1.09
CA SER A 41 8.31 4.08 1.89
C SER A 41 7.08 3.62 1.10
N GLY A 42 7.01 3.99 -0.17
CA GLY A 42 5.95 3.56 -1.09
C GLY A 42 5.91 2.04 -1.26
N ILE A 43 7.06 1.41 -1.49
CA ILE A 43 7.18 -0.05 -1.63
C ILE A 43 6.72 -0.76 -0.35
N ILE A 44 7.24 -0.35 0.81
CA ILE A 44 6.89 -0.97 2.10
C ILE A 44 5.40 -0.78 2.38
N CYS A 45 4.86 0.43 2.15
CA CYS A 45 3.44 0.71 2.29
C CYS A 45 2.60 -0.18 1.37
N GLY A 46 2.93 -0.27 0.08
CA GLY A 46 2.22 -1.09 -0.88
C GLY A 46 2.18 -2.57 -0.50
N ILE A 47 3.28 -3.12 0.02
CA ILE A 47 3.35 -4.49 0.53
C ILE A 47 2.42 -4.67 1.74
N ILE A 48 2.54 -3.81 2.77
CA ILE A 48 1.75 -3.90 4.00
C ILE A 48 0.24 -3.78 3.69
N VAL A 49 -0.15 -2.76 2.93
CA VAL A 49 -1.55 -2.52 2.54
C VAL A 49 -2.09 -3.68 1.73
N SER A 50 -1.31 -4.21 0.79
CA SER A 50 -1.72 -5.38 0.00
C SER A 50 -1.94 -6.62 0.86
N TYR A 51 -1.11 -6.84 1.88
CA TYR A 51 -1.33 -7.95 2.83
C TYR A 51 -2.62 -7.77 3.63
N VAL A 52 -2.81 -6.59 4.23
CA VAL A 52 -4.01 -6.28 5.03
C VAL A 52 -5.27 -6.42 4.18
N LEU A 53 -5.29 -5.83 2.98
CA LEU A 53 -6.42 -5.93 2.06
C LEU A 53 -6.61 -7.35 1.53
N SER A 54 -5.55 -8.11 1.26
CA SER A 54 -5.69 -9.49 0.76
C SER A 54 -6.39 -10.39 1.77
N GLY A 55 -6.17 -10.19 3.07
CA GLY A 55 -6.89 -10.91 4.13
C GLY A 55 -8.37 -10.54 4.14
N LEU A 56 -8.65 -9.22 4.08
CA LEU A 56 -10.01 -8.68 4.10
C LEU A 56 -10.83 -9.09 2.85
N LEU A 57 -10.21 -9.03 1.67
CA LEU A 57 -10.87 -9.27 0.37
C LEU A 57 -11.25 -10.73 0.12
N ARG A 58 -10.66 -11.69 0.83
CA ARG A 58 -10.96 -13.14 0.65
C ARG A 58 -12.42 -13.48 0.93
N ASN A 59 -13.02 -12.80 1.91
CA ASN A 59 -14.38 -13.12 2.37
C ASN A 59 -15.41 -12.10 1.89
N LEU A 60 -15.00 -11.07 1.14
CA LEU A 60 -15.87 -9.97 0.74
C LEU A 60 -16.43 -10.15 -0.67
N GLY A 61 -17.75 -9.98 -0.81
CA GLY A 61 -18.42 -9.87 -2.10
C GLY A 61 -18.04 -8.59 -2.87
N TRP A 62 -18.66 -8.36 -4.02
CA TRP A 62 -18.40 -7.18 -4.87
C TRP A 62 -18.55 -5.86 -4.12
N LYS A 63 -19.66 -5.70 -3.38
CA LYS A 63 -19.94 -4.50 -2.56
C LYS A 63 -18.85 -4.26 -1.51
N GLY A 64 -18.41 -5.34 -0.85
CA GLY A 64 -17.34 -5.29 0.15
C GLY A 64 -15.99 -4.88 -0.45
N SER A 65 -15.69 -5.31 -1.68
CA SER A 65 -14.47 -4.89 -2.39
C SER A 65 -14.48 -3.40 -2.74
N LEU A 66 -15.65 -2.83 -3.04
CA LEU A 66 -15.80 -1.40 -3.31
C LEU A 66 -15.54 -0.59 -2.04
N VAL A 67 -16.14 -0.97 -0.91
CA VAL A 67 -15.87 -0.35 0.40
C VAL A 67 -14.40 -0.49 0.80
N ALA A 68 -13.82 -1.69 0.63
CA ALA A 68 -12.40 -1.90 0.87
C ALA A 68 -11.51 -1.01 -0.02
N GLY A 69 -11.93 -0.75 -1.25
CA GLY A 69 -11.23 0.15 -2.17
C GLY A 69 -11.35 1.63 -1.80
N MET A 70 -12.45 2.04 -1.17
CA MET A 70 -12.56 3.39 -0.62
C MET A 70 -11.70 3.55 0.65
N LEU A 71 -11.68 2.53 1.50
CA LEU A 71 -10.88 2.52 2.75
C LEU A 71 -9.39 2.30 2.51
N SER A 72 -8.99 1.73 1.37
CA SER A 72 -7.57 1.48 1.07
C SER A 72 -6.77 2.77 0.91
N LEU A 73 -7.44 3.87 0.51
CA LEU A 73 -6.81 5.17 0.33
C LEU A 73 -6.36 5.80 1.66
N PRO A 74 -7.23 6.01 2.67
CA PRO A 74 -6.81 6.48 3.99
C PRO A 74 -5.88 5.49 4.69
N LEU A 75 -6.10 4.19 4.53
CA LEU A 75 -5.21 3.17 5.08
C LEU A 75 -3.80 3.26 4.48
N GLY A 76 -3.69 3.42 3.16
CA GLY A 76 -2.41 3.57 2.47
C GLY A 76 -1.71 4.86 2.85
N ALA A 77 -2.44 5.98 2.96
CA ALA A 77 -1.89 7.24 3.43
C ALA A 77 -1.37 7.16 4.87
N PHE A 78 -2.12 6.49 5.76
CA PHE A 78 -1.70 6.22 7.14
C PHE A 78 -0.38 5.45 7.22
N VAL A 79 -0.33 4.29 6.55
CA VAL A 79 0.85 3.42 6.54
C VAL A 79 2.04 4.14 5.90
N PHE A 80 1.81 4.87 4.80
CA PHE A 80 2.84 5.66 4.15
C PHE A 80 3.41 6.72 5.09
N GLY A 81 2.56 7.49 5.78
CA GLY A 81 2.96 8.53 6.75
C GLY A 81 3.82 7.98 7.89
N ILE A 82 3.46 6.82 8.45
CA ILE A 82 4.28 6.12 9.46
C ILE A 82 5.62 5.70 8.88
N THR A 83 5.61 5.08 7.69
CA THR A 83 6.80 4.50 7.07
C THR A 83 7.81 5.58 6.69
N ILE A 84 7.37 6.65 6.02
CA ILE A 84 8.23 7.76 5.61
C ILE A 84 8.84 8.48 6.81
N SER A 85 8.06 8.72 7.86
CA SER A 85 8.56 9.34 9.09
C SER A 85 9.62 8.46 9.75
N SER A 86 9.38 7.15 9.82
CA SER A 86 10.30 6.20 10.44
C SER A 86 11.61 6.08 9.67
N ILE A 87 11.55 6.00 8.34
CA ILE A 87 12.74 5.96 7.49
C ILE A 87 13.56 7.23 7.61
N GLN A 88 12.91 8.41 7.58
CA GLN A 88 13.64 9.66 7.69
C GLN A 88 14.26 9.89 9.08
N LEU A 89 13.61 9.39 10.15
CA LEU A 89 14.23 9.34 11.49
C LEU A 89 15.50 8.48 11.49
N ILE A 90 15.45 7.30 10.87
CA ILE A 90 16.63 6.41 10.74
C ILE A 90 17.73 7.11 9.95
N VAL A 91 17.40 7.75 8.81
CA VAL A 91 18.39 8.49 8.02
C VAL A 91 19.03 9.59 8.86
N ARG A 92 18.24 10.40 9.57
CA ARG A 92 18.77 11.45 10.46
C ARG A 92 19.71 10.88 11.52
N SER A 93 19.34 9.77 12.15
CA SER A 93 20.17 9.12 13.18
C SER A 93 21.50 8.60 12.65
N ILE A 94 21.57 8.20 11.38
CA ILE A 94 22.79 7.64 10.77
C ILE A 94 23.65 8.74 10.12
N THR A 95 23.04 9.67 9.38
CA THR A 95 23.77 10.63 8.53
C THR A 95 23.83 12.04 9.12
N GLY A 96 23.03 12.34 10.15
CA GLY A 96 22.85 13.69 10.68
C GLY A 96 22.01 14.61 9.78
N ILE A 97 21.59 14.16 8.60
CA ILE A 97 20.80 14.96 7.66
C ILE A 97 19.34 15.00 8.14
N ALA A 98 18.86 16.20 8.46
CA ALA A 98 17.45 16.42 8.77
C ALA A 98 16.68 16.76 7.48
N TYR A 99 15.77 15.86 7.09
CA TYR A 99 14.74 16.21 6.11
C TYR A 99 13.60 16.98 6.80
N ARG A 100 12.76 17.66 6.00
CA ARG A 100 11.68 18.55 6.52
C ARG A 100 10.76 17.84 7.51
N PHE A 101 10.50 16.55 7.26
CA PHE A 101 9.66 15.73 8.13
C PHE A 101 10.38 15.27 9.40
N VAL A 102 11.56 15.78 9.73
CA VAL A 102 12.27 15.41 10.97
C VAL A 102 12.69 16.64 11.75
N GLU A 103 12.65 17.83 11.15
CA GLU A 103 13.04 19.10 11.77
C GLU A 103 12.13 19.51 12.94
N HIS A 104 10.87 19.05 12.99
CA HIS A 104 9.86 19.51 13.97
C HIS A 104 9.57 18.54 15.14
N GLY A 105 10.47 17.63 15.50
CA GLY A 105 10.26 16.74 16.67
C GLY A 105 9.19 15.66 16.41
N PHE A 106 9.31 15.01 15.25
CA PHE A 106 8.26 14.21 14.61
C PHE A 106 7.83 12.93 15.35
N THR A 107 6.51 12.66 15.35
CA THR A 107 5.89 11.41 15.83
C THR A 107 5.27 10.64 14.65
N PRO A 108 5.80 9.46 14.26
CA PRO A 108 5.34 8.73 13.06
C PRO A 108 3.84 8.45 13.02
N LEU A 109 3.24 8.17 14.18
CA LEU A 109 1.82 7.90 14.31
C LEU A 109 0.96 9.13 13.97
N GLN A 110 1.35 10.31 14.44
CA GLN A 110 0.60 11.54 14.20
C GLN A 110 0.59 11.89 12.71
N ASN A 111 1.73 11.76 12.02
CA ASN A 111 1.74 12.01 10.57
C ASN A 111 0.94 10.96 9.80
N GLY A 112 0.96 9.70 10.24
CA GLY A 112 0.07 8.69 9.70
C GLY A 112 -1.38 9.18 9.74
N LEU A 113 -1.84 9.66 10.90
CA LEU A 113 -3.19 10.19 11.06
C LEU A 113 -3.45 11.44 10.22
N GLU A 114 -2.52 12.39 10.18
CA GLU A 114 -2.64 13.60 9.36
C GLU A 114 -2.74 13.26 7.86
N TYR A 115 -1.90 12.35 7.38
CA TYR A 115 -1.94 11.86 6.00
C TYR A 115 -3.25 11.15 5.70
N ALA A 116 -3.72 10.28 6.60
CA ALA A 116 -5.00 9.60 6.46
C ALA A 116 -6.16 10.59 6.38
N PHE A 117 -6.17 11.59 7.27
CA PHE A 117 -7.18 12.63 7.31
C PHE A 117 -7.18 13.46 6.02
N VAL A 118 -6.04 14.04 5.64
CA VAL A 118 -5.89 14.85 4.42
C VAL A 118 -6.28 14.04 3.18
N SER A 119 -5.87 12.77 3.10
CA SER A 119 -6.23 11.89 2.00
C SER A 119 -7.74 11.59 1.92
N SER A 120 -8.47 11.68 3.05
CA SER A 120 -9.92 11.45 3.10
C SER A 120 -10.72 12.69 2.72
N VAL A 121 -10.24 13.88 3.11
CA VAL A 121 -10.99 15.14 2.96
C VAL A 121 -10.54 16.01 1.78
N SER A 122 -9.37 15.73 1.18
CA SER A 122 -8.88 16.57 0.08
C SER A 122 -9.67 16.33 -1.21
N VAL A 123 -9.79 17.37 -2.04
CA VAL A 123 -10.38 17.29 -3.38
C VAL A 123 -9.62 16.30 -4.27
N PHE A 124 -8.32 16.11 -4.03
CA PHE A 124 -7.51 15.10 -4.71
C PHE A 124 -8.02 13.67 -4.45
N ALA A 125 -8.66 13.41 -3.31
CA ALA A 125 -9.23 12.11 -2.99
C ALA A 125 -10.26 11.65 -4.05
N ILE A 126 -11.05 12.59 -4.60
CA ILE A 126 -12.07 12.30 -5.61
C ILE A 126 -11.44 11.67 -6.86
N ALA A 127 -10.29 12.20 -7.31
CA ALA A 127 -9.56 11.66 -8.45
C ALA A 127 -8.89 10.32 -8.13
N LEU A 128 -8.49 10.11 -6.87
CA LEU A 128 -7.76 8.93 -6.44
C LEU A 128 -8.66 7.74 -6.05
N PHE A 129 -9.92 7.97 -5.67
CA PHE A 129 -10.85 6.89 -5.31
C PHE A 129 -11.10 5.89 -6.43
N PRO A 130 -11.36 6.28 -7.70
CA PRO A 130 -11.50 5.32 -8.80
C PRO A 130 -10.25 4.45 -8.97
N MET A 131 -9.07 5.05 -8.82
CA MET A 131 -7.78 4.34 -8.89
C MET A 131 -7.60 3.37 -7.70
N ALA A 132 -7.94 3.79 -6.49
CA ALA A 132 -7.87 2.95 -5.29
C ALA A 132 -8.84 1.76 -5.35
N ILE A 133 -10.04 1.98 -5.90
CA ILE A 133 -11.02 0.93 -6.16
C ILE A 133 -10.47 -0.04 -7.22
N LEU A 134 -9.94 0.47 -8.33
CA LEU A 134 -9.37 -0.34 -9.40
C LEU A 134 -8.21 -1.21 -8.89
N THR A 135 -7.24 -0.65 -8.17
CA THR A 135 -6.11 -1.41 -7.62
C THR A 135 -6.58 -2.47 -6.62
N THR A 136 -7.62 -2.18 -5.83
CA THR A 136 -8.23 -3.16 -4.91
C THR A 136 -8.90 -4.31 -5.66
N PHE A 137 -9.60 -4.04 -6.77
CA PHE A 137 -10.15 -5.09 -7.63
C PHE A 137 -9.06 -5.93 -8.31
N MET A 138 -7.98 -5.30 -8.76
CA MET A 138 -6.83 -6.03 -9.32
C MET A 138 -6.19 -6.94 -8.26
N LEU A 139 -6.00 -6.45 -7.03
CA LEU A 139 -5.51 -7.25 -5.91
C LEU A 139 -6.43 -8.45 -5.63
N LYS A 140 -7.75 -8.24 -5.65
CA LYS A 140 -8.72 -9.34 -5.50
C LYS A 140 -8.56 -10.40 -6.59
N LYS A 141 -8.39 -9.98 -7.85
CA LYS A 141 -8.15 -10.90 -8.97
C LYS A 141 -6.86 -11.70 -8.77
N VAL A 142 -5.78 -11.05 -8.34
CA VAL A 142 -4.49 -11.70 -8.02
C VAL A 142 -4.66 -12.75 -6.91
N CYS A 143 -5.49 -12.47 -5.90
CA CYS A 143 -5.80 -13.41 -4.82
C CYS A 143 -6.68 -14.58 -5.28
N GLY A 144 -7.72 -14.32 -6.08
CA GLY A 144 -8.65 -15.36 -6.58
C GLY A 144 -8.01 -16.35 -7.54
N SER A 145 -7.06 -15.90 -8.38
CA SER A 145 -6.31 -16.80 -9.28
C SER A 145 -5.32 -17.73 -8.56
N ALA A 146 -5.23 -17.67 -7.23
CA ALA A 146 -4.33 -18.49 -6.43
C ALA A 146 -5.02 -19.59 -5.62
N GLN A 147 -6.36 -19.66 -5.64
CA GLN A 147 -7.07 -20.82 -5.12
C GLN A 147 -6.99 -21.94 -6.16
N PRO A 148 -6.24 -23.03 -5.92
CA PRO A 148 -6.48 -24.26 -6.65
C PRO A 148 -7.94 -24.61 -6.42
N SER A 149 -8.65 -24.90 -7.51
CA SER A 149 -10.04 -25.30 -7.46
C SER A 149 -10.13 -26.50 -6.53
N ALA A 150 -10.59 -26.32 -5.29
CA ALA A 150 -10.88 -27.42 -4.38
C ALA A 150 -11.91 -28.41 -5.00
N ALA A 151 -12.62 -27.97 -6.05
CA ALA A 151 -13.47 -28.82 -6.87
C ALA A 151 -12.68 -29.77 -7.82
N ALA A 152 -11.43 -29.46 -8.18
CA ALA A 152 -10.58 -30.36 -8.97
C ALA A 152 -10.02 -31.51 -8.11
N ASP A 153 -9.68 -31.26 -6.84
CA ASP A 153 -9.20 -32.28 -5.91
C ASP A 153 -10.35 -33.16 -5.37
N ALA A 154 -11.57 -32.62 -5.27
CA ALA A 154 -12.76 -33.41 -4.95
C ALA A 154 -13.17 -34.35 -6.11
N ALA A 155 -12.92 -33.96 -7.36
CA ALA A 155 -13.24 -34.77 -8.54
C ALA A 155 -12.21 -35.88 -8.81
N SER A 156 -10.96 -35.76 -8.33
CA SER A 156 -9.94 -36.81 -8.51
C SER A 156 -10.01 -37.94 -7.48
N ASN A 157 -10.80 -37.77 -6.40
CA ASN A 157 -11.04 -38.79 -5.37
C ASN A 157 -12.34 -39.57 -5.60
N GLY A 158 -12.69 -39.83 -6.86
CA GLY A 158 -13.72 -40.81 -7.20
C GLY A 158 -13.36 -42.19 -6.61
N PRO A 159 -14.34 -42.95 -6.08
CA PRO A 159 -14.08 -44.21 -5.41
C PRO A 159 -13.42 -45.19 -6.37
N ARG A 160 -12.15 -45.53 -6.12
CA ARG A 160 -11.51 -46.68 -6.75
C ARG A 160 -12.27 -47.92 -6.28
N ARG A 161 -13.08 -48.47 -7.17
CA ARG A 161 -13.61 -49.83 -7.04
C ARG A 161 -12.52 -50.83 -7.39
#